data_AF-A0A7W0WFV0-F1
#
_entry.id   AF-A0A7W0WFV0-F1
#
_cell.length_a   1.000
_cell.length_b   1.000
_cell.length_c   1.000
_cell.angle_alpha   90.00
_cell.angle_beta   90.00
_cell.angle_gamma   90.00
#
_symmetry.space_group_name_H-M   'P 1'
#
loop_
_entity.id
_entity.type
_entity.pdbx_description
1 polymer ?
#
loop_
_entity_poly.entity_id
_entity_poly.type
_entity_poly.pdbx_seq_one_letter_code
_entity_poly.pdbx_strand_id
1 'polypeptide(L)'
;MATTDSEWTARFIDRKRRLEEYKETISRLFPTLPRDLVDARSINDADALVLALFLRCIPHEGDVLEVGTDFGVSTFYLASQPSVSRVLGVVDHDPPEDERSEPLAGPKPVDVARAALAEFADESAKIRLQTGDVRDAWTNHRGAAPDTSGDGPLLAFSNGARTREAVVTNLQAIFDANTRAIAILDHCKGGGAPFVHAGIADYMERARSEYHFRLFGDLTSGVATSNLGIVYPDEDSAEVHRYLAELGRLFSERMDPLWLACREQEMIGIVNTYRNEAESLSRQHQGLIGEYDDLEDRNKVLQKRTSRLEKRKSQLQEINTGLKGEKKDLQKRASQLEKRVSQLDKRKSQLQEINAGLKEEKKGLKYRASQSEKHTSQLEKRKSQLEERNSRLEERNSRLKEERLLLDSQLSDYRTSGRYRLADTVTKNVLRIPGAKALARRTGPKE
;
A
#
# COMPACT_ATOMS: atom_id res chain seq x y z
N MET A 1 20.47 77.30 6.72
CA MET A 1 19.89 76.07 6.12
C MET A 1 20.21 74.80 6.92
N ALA A 2 20.86 74.86 8.10
CA ALA A 2 21.19 73.67 8.90
C ALA A 2 20.20 73.37 10.06
N THR A 3 19.18 74.20 10.26
CA THR A 3 18.27 74.12 11.43
C THR A 3 17.03 73.27 11.19
N THR A 4 16.60 73.10 9.94
CA THR A 4 15.36 72.38 9.57
C THR A 4 15.54 70.87 9.48
N ASP A 5 16.77 70.41 9.22
CA ASP A 5 17.08 68.99 9.01
C ASP A 5 17.29 68.26 10.35
N SER A 6 17.97 68.89 11.31
CA SER A 6 18.15 68.33 12.67
C SER A 6 16.83 68.25 13.44
N GLU A 7 15.95 69.23 13.28
CA GLU A 7 14.63 69.24 13.92
C GLU A 7 13.71 68.16 13.34
N TRP A 8 13.84 67.85 12.04
CA TRP A 8 13.09 66.78 11.39
C TRP A 8 13.52 65.40 11.89
N THR A 9 14.83 65.15 11.87
CA THR A 9 15.41 63.88 12.36
C THR A 9 15.06 63.66 13.82
N ALA A 10 15.13 64.71 14.65
CA ALA A 10 14.70 64.65 16.04
C ALA A 10 13.21 64.30 16.19
N ARG A 11 12.32 64.93 15.42
CA ARG A 11 10.87 64.63 15.45
C ARG A 11 10.54 63.23 14.92
N PHE A 12 11.27 62.71 13.94
CA PHE A 12 11.07 61.35 13.44
C PHE A 12 11.54 60.30 14.46
N ILE A 13 12.73 60.49 15.04
CA ILE A 13 13.26 59.64 16.10
C ILE A 13 12.32 59.64 17.31
N ASP A 14 11.81 60.81 17.70
CA ASP A 14 10.85 60.94 18.79
C ASP A 14 9.55 60.16 18.54
N ARG A 15 8.99 60.24 17.32
CA ARG A 15 7.79 59.48 16.94
C ARG A 15 8.03 57.98 16.91
N LYS A 16 9.18 57.54 16.37
CA LYS A 16 9.54 56.13 16.36
C LYS A 16 9.66 55.60 17.79
N ARG A 17 10.34 56.35 18.67
CA ARG A 17 10.42 56.03 20.09
C ARG A 17 9.03 55.94 20.73
N ARG A 18 8.15 56.93 20.46
CA ARG A 18 6.79 56.97 21.02
C ARG A 18 5.92 55.81 20.52
N LEU A 19 6.05 55.40 19.26
CA LEU A 19 5.41 54.20 18.72
C LEU A 19 5.93 52.93 19.43
N GLU A 20 7.23 52.87 19.72
CA GLU A 20 7.83 51.74 20.42
C GLU A 20 7.39 51.66 21.89
N GLU A 21 7.29 52.81 22.57
CA GLU A 21 6.69 52.94 23.91
C GLU A 21 5.24 52.44 23.94
N TYR A 22 4.46 52.71 22.89
CA TYR A 22 3.10 52.18 22.75
C TYR A 22 3.09 50.65 22.64
N LYS A 23 3.97 50.07 21.81
CA LYS A 23 4.06 48.61 21.69
C LYS A 23 4.59 47.95 22.96
N GLU A 24 5.55 48.57 23.66
CA GLU A 24 6.00 48.11 24.98
C GLU A 24 4.86 48.16 26.00
N THR A 25 4.01 49.18 25.93
CA THR A 25 2.81 49.29 26.76
C THR A 25 1.84 48.14 26.47
N ILE A 26 1.63 47.77 25.21
CA ILE A 26 0.84 46.56 24.87
C ILE A 26 1.47 45.31 25.52
N SER A 27 2.77 45.10 25.36
CA SER A 27 3.46 43.93 25.94
C SER A 27 3.39 43.91 27.48
N ARG A 28 3.43 45.08 28.11
CA ARG A 28 3.29 45.24 29.57
C ARG A 28 1.87 44.92 30.06
N LEU A 29 0.85 45.44 29.37
CA LEU A 29 -0.56 45.25 29.75
C LEU A 29 -1.07 43.84 29.41
N PHE A 30 -0.54 43.24 28.35
CA PHE A 30 -0.94 41.93 27.83
C PHE A 30 0.28 41.00 27.66
N PRO A 31 0.87 40.50 28.75
CA PRO A 31 2.09 39.68 28.70
C PRO A 31 1.89 38.32 28.02
N THR A 32 0.64 37.88 27.84
CA THR A 32 0.30 36.66 27.09
C THR A 32 0.24 36.89 25.58
N LEU A 33 0.24 38.14 25.11
CA LEU A 33 0.26 38.48 23.68
C LEU A 33 1.71 38.49 23.19
N PRO A 34 2.09 37.60 22.24
CA PRO A 34 3.46 37.54 21.75
C PRO A 34 3.89 38.86 21.11
N ARG A 35 5.08 39.35 21.45
CA ARG A 35 5.62 40.59 20.91
C ARG A 35 5.75 40.55 19.38
N ASP A 36 6.20 39.42 18.85
CA ASP A 36 6.34 39.21 17.41
C ASP A 36 5.01 39.35 16.65
N LEU A 37 3.88 39.03 17.29
CA LEU A 37 2.55 39.20 16.70
C LEU A 37 2.17 40.69 16.63
N VAL A 38 2.49 41.47 17.66
CA VAL A 38 2.28 42.93 17.68
C VAL A 38 3.15 43.59 16.61
N ASP A 39 4.41 43.18 16.47
CA ASP A 39 5.32 43.72 15.46
C ASP A 39 4.91 43.32 14.03
N ALA A 40 4.47 42.08 13.81
CA ALA A 40 3.99 41.61 12.50
C ALA A 40 2.68 42.27 12.02
N ARG A 41 1.94 42.89 12.94
CA ARG A 41 0.71 43.66 12.70
C ARG A 41 0.91 45.17 12.83
N SER A 42 2.13 45.62 13.11
CA SER A 42 2.49 47.02 13.18
C SER A 42 2.83 47.57 11.80
N ILE A 43 2.59 48.86 11.62
CA ILE A 43 3.25 49.63 10.56
C ILE A 43 4.77 49.53 10.73
N ASN A 44 5.49 49.23 9.63
CA ASN A 44 6.95 49.17 9.66
C ASN A 44 7.56 50.57 9.55
N ASP A 45 8.85 50.69 9.86
CA ASP A 45 9.54 51.99 9.92
C ASP A 45 9.51 52.78 8.61
N ALA A 46 9.61 52.09 7.47
CA ALA A 46 9.61 52.74 6.15
C ALA A 46 8.22 53.28 5.81
N ASP A 47 7.17 52.50 6.06
CA ASP A 47 5.78 52.88 5.83
C ASP A 47 5.35 53.98 6.80
N ALA A 48 5.77 53.90 8.06
CA ALA A 48 5.56 54.95 9.05
C ALA A 48 6.16 56.29 8.58
N LEU A 49 7.43 56.27 8.15
CA LEU A 49 8.11 57.44 7.60
C LEU A 49 7.39 58.03 6.39
N VAL A 50 7.06 57.20 5.40
CA VAL A 50 6.37 57.63 4.17
C VAL A 50 5.00 58.20 4.49
N LEU A 51 4.23 57.55 5.36
CA LEU A 51 2.92 58.02 5.81
C LEU A 51 3.03 59.37 6.53
N ALA A 52 3.99 59.54 7.44
CA ALA A 52 4.20 60.81 8.15
C ALA A 52 4.66 61.95 7.23
N LEU A 53 5.43 61.66 6.18
CA LEU A 53 5.81 62.65 5.17
C LEU A 53 4.63 62.98 4.25
N PHE A 54 3.86 61.99 3.83
CA PHE A 54 2.69 62.18 2.99
C PHE A 54 1.62 63.05 3.70
N LEU A 55 1.35 62.77 4.97
CA LEU A 55 0.43 63.57 5.81
C LEU A 55 0.86 65.05 5.93
N ARG A 56 2.13 65.37 5.74
CA ARG A 56 2.62 66.76 5.71
C ARG A 56 2.45 67.45 4.36
N CYS A 57 2.33 66.67 3.29
CA CYS A 57 2.07 67.20 1.95
C CYS A 57 0.61 67.64 1.79
N ILE A 58 -0.27 67.16 2.68
CA ILE A 58 -1.68 67.53 2.73
C ILE A 58 -1.84 68.87 3.47
N PRO A 59 -2.49 69.88 2.86
CA PRO A 59 -2.48 71.27 3.31
C PRO A 59 -3.37 71.58 4.53
N HIS A 60 -4.22 70.64 4.95
CA HIS A 60 -5.18 70.84 6.03
C HIS A 60 -5.02 69.79 7.13
N GLU A 61 -5.21 70.21 8.38
CA GLU A 61 -5.40 69.26 9.47
C GLU A 61 -6.71 68.50 9.23
N GLY A 62 -6.59 67.19 9.05
CA GLY A 62 -7.68 66.35 8.56
C GLY A 62 -8.04 65.23 9.53
N ASP A 63 -9.30 64.82 9.46
CA ASP A 63 -9.75 63.57 10.07
C ASP A 63 -9.23 62.41 9.22
N VAL A 64 -8.66 61.40 9.87
CA VAL A 64 -8.21 60.16 9.21
C VAL A 64 -9.14 59.03 9.59
N LEU A 65 -9.68 58.35 8.59
CA LEU A 65 -10.38 57.08 8.77
C LEU A 65 -9.37 55.93 8.69
N GLU A 66 -9.28 55.11 9.71
CA GLU A 66 -8.54 53.85 9.62
C GLU A 66 -9.52 52.68 9.61
N VAL A 67 -9.35 51.78 8.65
CA VAL A 67 -10.11 50.54 8.52
C VAL A 67 -9.19 49.37 8.81
N GLY A 68 -9.61 48.45 9.69
CA GLY A 68 -8.83 47.26 10.03
C GLY A 68 -7.74 47.53 11.07
N THR A 69 -8.02 48.37 12.07
CA THR A 69 -7.04 48.65 13.14
C THR A 69 -6.78 47.42 14.01
N ASP A 70 -5.55 46.89 13.93
CA ASP A 70 -5.03 45.80 14.74
C ASP A 70 -4.26 46.34 15.95
N PHE A 71 -4.75 46.07 17.16
CA PHE A 71 -4.17 46.52 18.44
C PHE A 71 -3.98 48.04 18.60
N GLY A 72 -4.51 48.85 17.67
CA GLY A 72 -4.43 50.32 17.71
C GLY A 72 -3.06 50.90 17.37
N VAL A 73 -2.11 50.12 16.85
CA VAL A 73 -0.72 50.57 16.63
C VAL A 73 -0.63 51.66 15.55
N SER A 74 -1.22 51.41 14.39
CA SER A 74 -1.34 52.40 13.31
C SER A 74 -2.26 53.56 13.69
N THR A 75 -3.33 53.30 14.46
CA THR A 75 -4.22 54.36 14.98
C THR A 75 -3.49 55.34 15.88
N PHE A 76 -2.68 54.81 16.81
CA PHE A 76 -1.80 55.58 17.66
C PHE A 76 -0.79 56.37 16.83
N TYR A 77 -0.15 55.71 15.85
CA TYR A 77 0.82 56.36 14.98
C TYR A 77 0.23 57.54 14.20
N LEU A 78 -0.97 57.37 13.64
CA LEU A 78 -1.70 58.42 12.92
C LEU A 78 -2.04 59.58 13.85
N ALA A 79 -2.56 59.32 15.06
CA ALA A 79 -2.91 60.36 16.02
C ALA A 79 -1.70 61.16 16.53
N SER A 80 -0.53 60.52 16.60
CA SER A 80 0.73 61.18 16.98
C SER A 80 1.23 62.18 15.92
N GLN A 81 0.64 62.19 14.71
CA GLN A 81 1.02 63.13 13.66
C GLN A 81 0.43 64.52 13.93
N PRO A 82 1.22 65.60 13.79
CA PRO A 82 0.73 66.97 13.98
C PRO A 82 -0.36 67.38 12.99
N SER A 83 -0.28 66.89 11.74
CA SER A 83 -1.26 67.19 10.69
C SER A 83 -2.60 66.45 10.86
N VAL A 84 -2.74 65.63 11.90
CA VAL A 84 -3.93 64.82 12.15
C VAL A 84 -4.67 65.37 13.36
N SER A 85 -5.90 65.82 13.12
CA SER A 85 -6.77 66.40 14.14
C SER A 85 -7.57 65.31 14.87
N ARG A 86 -8.10 64.32 14.12
CA ARG A 86 -8.84 63.18 14.66
C ARG A 86 -8.54 61.91 13.87
N VAL A 87 -8.61 60.77 14.56
CA VAL A 87 -8.54 59.44 13.92
C VAL A 87 -9.79 58.64 14.31
N LEU A 88 -10.53 58.20 13.31
CA LEU A 88 -11.60 57.22 13.48
C LEU A 88 -11.04 55.84 13.13
N GLY A 89 -10.73 55.03 14.15
CA GLY A 89 -10.32 53.64 13.94
C GLY A 89 -11.53 52.72 13.96
N VAL A 90 -11.83 52.10 12.81
CA VAL A 90 -12.85 51.07 12.68
C VAL A 90 -12.18 49.71 12.75
N VAL A 91 -12.51 48.97 13.80
CA VAL A 91 -12.11 47.57 13.96
C VAL A 91 -13.12 46.74 13.20
N ASP A 92 -12.65 46.01 12.19
CA ASP A 92 -13.49 45.08 11.44
C ASP A 92 -14.01 43.99 12.38
N HIS A 93 -15.23 43.50 12.14
CA HIS A 93 -15.74 42.35 12.88
C HIS A 93 -14.90 41.12 12.54
N ASP A 94 -14.64 40.26 13.54
CA ASP A 94 -13.87 39.02 13.41
C ASP A 94 -14.04 38.36 12.02
N PRO A 95 -12.95 37.94 11.36
CA PRO A 95 -13.05 37.26 10.08
C PRO A 95 -14.00 36.05 10.20
N PRO A 96 -14.74 35.72 9.12
CA PRO A 96 -15.71 34.62 9.13
C PRO A 96 -15.05 33.31 9.60
N GLU A 97 -15.82 32.48 10.31
CA GLU A 97 -15.33 31.33 11.09
C GLU A 97 -14.47 30.31 10.30
N ASP A 98 -14.48 30.35 8.98
CA ASP A 98 -13.70 29.49 8.08
C ASP A 98 -12.21 29.85 7.96
N GLU A 99 -11.77 31.02 8.47
CA GLU A 99 -10.34 31.39 8.53
C GLU A 99 -9.66 31.06 9.89
N ARG A 100 -10.31 30.25 10.74
CA ARG A 100 -9.74 29.81 12.03
C ARG A 100 -8.63 28.78 11.84
N SER A 101 -7.39 29.25 11.77
CA SER A 101 -6.24 28.49 12.30
C SER A 101 -6.23 28.63 13.82
N GLU A 102 -7.17 27.94 14.48
CA GLU A 102 -7.48 28.05 15.93
C GLU A 102 -7.89 29.46 16.40
N PRO A 103 -8.88 29.60 17.31
CA PRO A 103 -9.08 30.87 17.99
C PRO A 103 -7.82 31.12 18.83
N LEU A 104 -7.03 32.15 18.47
CA LEU A 104 -5.96 32.67 19.32
C LEU A 104 -6.57 32.87 20.71
N ALA A 105 -6.20 32.02 21.67
CA ALA A 105 -6.59 32.15 23.06
C ALA A 105 -5.93 33.42 23.62
N GLY A 106 -6.55 34.57 23.39
CA GLY A 106 -5.96 35.88 23.62
C GLY A 106 -7.00 37.00 23.68
N PRO A 107 -6.61 38.18 24.19
CA PRO A 107 -7.49 39.34 24.27
C PRO A 107 -7.88 39.82 22.86
N LYS A 108 -9.12 40.32 22.70
CA LYS A 108 -9.58 40.83 21.40
C LYS A 108 -8.76 42.07 20.99
N PRO A 109 -8.42 42.25 19.70
CA PRO A 109 -7.59 43.37 19.24
C PRO A 109 -8.13 44.75 19.65
N VAL A 110 -9.46 44.94 19.62
CA VAL A 110 -10.09 46.20 20.06
C VAL A 110 -9.91 46.48 21.55
N ASP A 111 -9.96 45.45 22.40
CA ASP A 111 -9.83 45.59 23.85
C ASP A 111 -8.37 45.93 24.21
N VAL A 112 -7.43 45.29 23.50
CA VAL A 112 -6.00 45.62 23.59
C VAL A 112 -5.75 47.07 23.20
N ALA A 113 -6.28 47.49 22.04
CA ALA A 113 -6.14 48.86 21.55
C ALA A 113 -6.70 49.87 22.56
N ARG A 114 -7.91 49.63 23.07
CA ARG A 114 -8.58 50.55 24.00
C ARG A 114 -7.83 50.68 25.33
N ALA A 115 -7.29 49.57 25.85
CA ALA A 115 -6.50 49.57 27.07
C ALA A 115 -5.14 50.27 26.88
N ALA A 116 -4.42 49.98 25.80
CA ALA A 116 -3.13 50.59 25.53
C ALA A 116 -3.25 52.10 25.24
N LEU A 117 -4.23 52.52 24.43
CA LEU A 117 -4.46 53.93 24.12
C LEU A 117 -4.83 54.76 25.35
N ALA A 118 -5.50 54.18 26.35
CA ALA A 118 -5.86 54.89 27.57
C ALA A 118 -4.64 55.41 28.37
N GLU A 119 -3.45 54.82 28.16
CA GLU A 119 -2.21 55.24 28.79
C GLU A 119 -1.58 56.48 28.12
N PHE A 120 -2.10 56.91 26.96
CA PHE A 120 -1.57 58.01 26.16
C PHE A 120 -2.62 59.10 25.94
N ALA A 121 -2.77 60.00 26.91
CA ALA A 121 -3.86 60.98 26.94
C ALA A 121 -3.91 61.91 25.71
N ASP A 122 -2.76 62.36 25.21
CA ASP A 122 -2.68 63.29 24.07
C ASP A 122 -3.19 62.64 22.77
N GLU A 123 -2.71 61.44 22.46
CA GLU A 123 -3.15 60.67 21.30
C GLU A 123 -4.59 60.17 21.46
N SER A 124 -4.93 59.66 22.64
CA SER A 124 -6.26 59.12 22.94
C SER A 124 -7.35 60.18 22.76
N ALA A 125 -7.08 61.44 23.10
CA ALA A 125 -8.01 62.55 22.89
C ALA A 125 -8.38 62.77 21.41
N LYS A 126 -7.51 62.37 20.47
CA LYS A 126 -7.77 62.45 19.02
C LYS A 126 -8.45 61.20 18.46
N ILE A 127 -8.43 60.08 19.19
CA ILE A 127 -8.84 58.78 18.67
C ILE A 127 -10.27 58.44 19.08
N ARG A 128 -11.06 57.97 18.12
CA ARG A 128 -12.32 57.29 18.37
C ARG A 128 -12.25 55.89 17.78
N LEU A 129 -12.33 54.87 18.63
CA LEU A 129 -12.44 53.48 18.21
C LEU A 129 -13.90 53.04 18.11
N GLN A 130 -14.28 52.48 16.97
CA GLN A 130 -15.60 51.90 16.74
C GLN A 130 -15.49 50.48 16.18
N THR A 131 -16.47 49.66 16.51
CA THR A 131 -16.65 48.30 15.98
C THR A 131 -17.91 48.28 15.14
N GLY A 132 -17.87 47.74 13.93
CA GLY A 132 -19.03 47.66 13.06
C GLY A 132 -18.75 48.15 11.64
N ASP A 133 -19.83 48.46 10.93
CA ASP A 133 -19.77 48.91 9.54
C ASP A 133 -19.08 50.29 9.42
N VAL A 134 -18.13 50.39 8.47
CA VAL A 134 -17.29 51.57 8.26
C VAL A 134 -18.13 52.79 7.85
N ARG A 135 -19.20 52.60 7.07
CA ARG A 135 -20.07 53.70 6.61
C ARG A 135 -20.90 54.25 7.76
N ASP A 136 -21.48 53.37 8.58
CA ASP A 136 -22.22 53.79 9.78
C ASP A 136 -21.29 54.48 10.78
N ALA A 137 -20.07 53.96 10.94
CA ALA A 137 -19.04 54.57 11.79
C ALA A 137 -18.69 55.99 11.32
N TRP A 138 -18.43 56.16 10.01
CA TRP A 138 -18.05 57.43 9.41
C TRP A 138 -19.18 58.47 9.48
N THR A 139 -20.41 58.09 9.16
CA THR A 139 -21.58 58.98 9.20
C THR A 139 -21.86 59.48 10.62
N ASN A 140 -21.76 58.59 11.62
CA ASN A 140 -21.87 58.97 13.04
C ASN A 140 -20.72 59.88 13.50
N HIS A 141 -19.51 59.70 12.95
CA HIS A 141 -18.35 60.53 13.29
C HIS A 141 -18.48 61.98 12.78
N ARG A 142 -19.01 62.17 11.57
CA ARG A 142 -19.21 63.49 10.96
C ARG A 142 -20.40 64.25 11.58
N GLY A 143 -21.35 63.53 12.19
CA GLY A 143 -22.59 64.09 12.75
C GLY A 143 -23.67 64.33 11.68
N ALA A 144 -24.94 64.34 12.09
CA ALA A 144 -26.11 64.38 11.19
C ALA A 144 -26.41 65.75 10.54
N ALA A 145 -25.39 66.56 10.21
CA ALA A 145 -25.57 67.85 9.54
C ALA A 145 -25.23 67.72 8.03
N PRO A 146 -26.21 67.85 7.11
CA PRO A 146 -25.97 67.78 5.67
C PRO A 146 -25.36 69.06 5.07
N ASP A 147 -25.31 70.17 5.83
CA ASP A 147 -25.02 71.50 5.29
C ASP A 147 -23.88 72.20 6.03
N THR A 148 -22.66 71.71 5.86
CA THR A 148 -21.48 72.58 5.76
C THR A 148 -20.52 71.95 4.78
N SER A 149 -20.10 72.72 3.80
CA SER A 149 -19.06 72.46 2.82
C SER A 149 -17.73 72.02 3.48
N GLY A 150 -17.66 70.77 3.92
CA GLY A 150 -16.43 70.03 4.16
C GLY A 150 -16.03 69.33 2.86
N ASP A 151 -15.71 70.13 1.85
CA ASP A 151 -15.51 69.72 0.45
C ASP A 151 -14.10 69.14 0.19
N GLY A 152 -13.42 68.70 1.26
CA GLY A 152 -12.09 68.13 1.22
C GLY A 152 -12.10 66.59 1.15
N PRO A 153 -11.09 65.98 0.52
CA PRO A 153 -10.99 64.53 0.43
C PRO A 153 -10.85 63.88 1.81
N LEU A 154 -11.59 62.80 2.05
CA LEU A 154 -11.40 61.96 3.24
C LEU A 154 -10.09 61.18 3.09
N LEU A 155 -9.15 61.32 4.02
CA LEU A 155 -7.99 60.43 4.05
C LEU A 155 -8.34 59.13 4.78
N ALA A 156 -8.24 58.01 4.08
CA ALA A 156 -8.44 56.68 4.64
C ALA A 156 -7.16 55.87 4.65
N PHE A 157 -6.91 55.11 5.71
CA PHE A 157 -5.83 54.13 5.82
C PHE A 157 -6.44 52.74 6.01
N SER A 158 -6.31 51.87 5.01
CA SER A 158 -6.74 50.48 5.06
C SER A 158 -5.58 49.62 5.55
N ASN A 159 -5.65 49.22 6.81
CA ASN A 159 -4.71 48.31 7.44
C ASN A 159 -5.23 46.87 7.40
N GLY A 160 -4.33 45.88 7.46
CA GLY A 160 -4.68 44.48 7.73
C GLY A 160 -5.36 43.69 6.60
N ALA A 161 -5.88 44.33 5.55
CA ALA A 161 -6.52 43.65 4.42
C ALA A 161 -5.50 42.90 3.56
N ARG A 162 -5.36 41.60 3.78
CA ARG A 162 -4.40 40.72 3.09
C ARG A 162 -5.02 39.80 2.03
N THR A 163 -6.35 39.77 1.93
CA THR A 163 -7.09 38.99 0.94
C THR A 163 -7.73 39.89 -0.10
N ARG A 164 -8.03 39.32 -1.27
CA ARG A 164 -8.71 40.05 -2.37
C ARG A 164 -10.06 40.58 -1.90
N GLU A 165 -10.82 39.76 -1.19
CA GLU A 165 -12.18 40.03 -0.73
C GLU A 165 -12.21 41.13 0.33
N ALA A 166 -11.28 41.09 1.30
CA ALA A 166 -11.15 42.12 2.32
C ALA A 166 -10.80 43.48 1.70
N VAL A 167 -9.89 43.50 0.71
CA VAL A 167 -9.51 44.73 0.02
C VAL A 167 -10.68 45.34 -0.76
N VAL A 168 -11.46 44.52 -1.49
CA VAL A 168 -12.67 45.01 -2.18
C VAL A 168 -13.67 45.59 -1.19
N THR A 169 -13.90 44.89 -0.07
CA THR A 169 -14.84 45.31 0.97
C THR A 169 -14.42 46.64 1.61
N ASN A 170 -13.13 46.77 1.97
CA ASN A 170 -12.60 48.00 2.55
C ASN A 170 -12.68 49.18 1.59
N LEU A 171 -12.27 49.00 0.32
CA LEU A 171 -12.35 50.06 -0.68
C LEU A 171 -13.79 50.48 -0.93
N GLN A 172 -14.71 49.52 -1.05
CA GLN A 172 -16.14 49.81 -1.18
C GLN A 172 -16.66 50.62 0.01
N ALA A 173 -16.31 50.22 1.23
CA ALA A 173 -16.78 50.91 2.42
C ALA A 173 -16.19 52.34 2.55
N ILE A 174 -14.92 52.52 2.18
CA ILE A 174 -14.25 53.84 2.16
C ILE A 174 -14.90 54.78 1.14
N PHE A 175 -15.12 54.31 -0.09
CA PHE A 175 -15.65 55.14 -1.17
C PHE A 175 -17.18 55.32 -1.10
N ASP A 176 -17.92 54.41 -0.48
CA ASP A 176 -19.33 54.60 -0.11
C ASP A 176 -19.46 55.66 1.00
N ALA A 177 -18.46 55.77 1.89
CA ALA A 177 -18.42 56.76 2.95
C ALA A 177 -18.06 58.17 2.42
N ASN A 178 -17.14 58.25 1.44
CA ASN A 178 -16.85 59.47 0.70
C ASN A 178 -16.27 59.12 -0.69
N THR A 179 -16.99 59.47 -1.76
CA THR A 179 -16.55 59.19 -3.14
C THR A 179 -15.27 59.92 -3.54
N ARG A 180 -14.96 61.03 -2.84
CA ARG A 180 -13.72 61.82 -2.97
C ARG A 180 -12.62 61.42 -1.98
N ALA A 181 -12.69 60.22 -1.40
CA ALA A 181 -11.66 59.74 -0.48
C ALA A 181 -10.31 59.53 -1.18
N ILE A 182 -9.23 59.68 -0.41
CA ILE A 182 -7.88 59.24 -0.77
C ILE A 182 -7.58 58.05 0.15
N ALA A 183 -7.54 56.85 -0.42
CA ALA A 183 -7.30 55.61 0.31
C ALA A 183 -5.83 55.21 0.21
N ILE A 184 -5.16 55.08 1.35
CA ILE A 184 -3.83 54.48 1.48
C ILE A 184 -4.02 53.03 1.92
N LEU A 185 -3.35 52.10 1.25
CA LEU A 185 -3.43 50.66 1.55
C LEU A 185 -2.05 50.14 1.96
N ASP A 186 -2.01 49.31 2.99
CA ASP A 186 -0.81 48.54 3.35
C ASP A 186 -0.70 47.25 2.50
N HIS A 187 0.46 46.60 2.55
CA HIS A 187 0.75 45.32 1.91
C HIS A 187 0.67 45.30 0.37
N CYS A 188 0.84 46.44 -0.29
CA CYS A 188 0.96 46.53 -1.76
C CYS A 188 2.33 46.09 -2.30
N LYS A 189 3.30 45.73 -1.45
CA LYS A 189 4.54 45.03 -1.83
C LYS A 189 4.80 43.83 -0.92
N GLY A 190 5.61 42.87 -1.39
CA GLY A 190 5.90 41.62 -0.68
C GLY A 190 4.92 40.47 -0.99
N GLY A 191 4.88 39.45 -0.13
CA GLY A 191 4.14 38.21 -0.40
C GLY A 191 2.61 38.35 -0.51
N GLY A 192 2.03 39.37 0.13
CA GLY A 192 0.59 39.67 0.06
C GLY A 192 0.16 40.53 -1.12
N ALA A 193 1.11 41.17 -1.82
CA ALA A 193 0.83 42.17 -2.86
C ALA A 193 -0.06 41.66 -4.01
N PRO A 194 0.09 40.42 -4.54
CA PRO A 194 -0.77 39.95 -5.61
C PRO A 194 -2.26 39.95 -5.24
N PHE A 195 -2.60 39.61 -3.99
CA PHE A 195 -3.99 39.58 -3.51
C PHE A 195 -4.55 40.98 -3.33
N VAL A 196 -3.73 41.89 -2.79
CA VAL A 196 -4.10 43.31 -2.62
C VAL A 196 -4.32 43.97 -3.97
N HIS A 197 -3.42 43.78 -4.93
CA HIS A 197 -3.55 44.32 -6.28
C HIS A 197 -4.76 43.74 -7.02
N ALA A 198 -5.03 42.44 -6.86
CA ALA A 198 -6.23 41.83 -7.43
C ALA A 198 -7.52 42.44 -6.84
N GLY A 199 -7.56 42.71 -5.53
CA GLY A 199 -8.70 43.36 -4.89
C GLY A 199 -8.90 44.80 -5.34
N ILE A 200 -7.82 45.57 -5.49
CA ILE A 200 -7.85 46.94 -6.04
C ILE A 200 -8.39 46.92 -7.48
N ALA A 201 -7.84 46.07 -8.34
CA ALA A 201 -8.28 45.95 -9.73
C ALA A 201 -9.76 45.57 -9.83
N ASP A 202 -10.20 44.58 -9.06
CA ASP A 202 -11.59 44.15 -8.98
C ASP A 202 -12.55 45.28 -8.58
N TYR A 203 -12.17 46.07 -7.58
CA TYR A 203 -12.96 47.22 -7.15
C TYR A 203 -13.06 48.25 -8.29
N MET A 204 -11.92 48.61 -8.90
CA MET A 204 -11.85 49.60 -9.97
C MET A 204 -12.63 49.17 -11.23
N GLU A 205 -12.61 47.89 -11.60
CA GLU A 205 -13.37 47.35 -12.74
C GLU A 205 -14.90 47.42 -12.53
N ARG A 206 -15.35 47.31 -11.28
CA ARG A 206 -16.78 47.35 -10.92
C ARG A 206 -17.28 48.75 -10.59
N ALA A 207 -16.37 49.65 -10.26
CA ALA A 207 -16.69 51.01 -9.88
C ALA A 207 -17.33 51.78 -11.03
N ARG A 208 -18.28 52.66 -10.70
CA ARG A 208 -18.94 53.53 -11.70
C ARG A 208 -18.09 54.74 -12.08
N SER A 209 -17.19 55.14 -11.18
CA SER A 209 -16.29 56.28 -11.34
C SER A 209 -14.88 55.78 -11.67
N GLU A 210 -14.08 56.62 -12.33
CA GLU A 210 -12.69 56.33 -12.63
C GLU A 210 -11.80 56.60 -11.40
N TYR A 211 -10.92 55.65 -11.11
CA TYR A 211 -9.96 55.71 -10.00
C TYR A 211 -8.55 55.49 -10.53
N HIS A 212 -7.55 55.97 -9.79
CA HIS A 212 -6.14 55.73 -10.03
C HIS A 212 -5.53 54.94 -8.89
N PHE A 213 -4.60 54.05 -9.21
CA PHE A 213 -3.77 53.35 -8.23
C PHE A 213 -2.29 53.64 -8.49
N ARG A 214 -1.54 53.92 -7.42
CA ARG A 214 -0.08 54.07 -7.47
C ARG A 214 0.58 53.44 -6.25
N LEU A 215 1.82 52.98 -6.43
CA LEU A 215 2.67 52.52 -5.33
C LEU A 215 3.54 53.67 -4.83
N PHE A 216 3.59 53.90 -3.51
CA PHE A 216 4.47 54.91 -2.93
C PHE A 216 5.94 54.64 -3.26
N GLY A 217 6.34 53.37 -3.27
CA GLY A 217 7.69 52.96 -3.62
C GLY A 217 8.09 53.20 -5.08
N ASP A 218 7.18 53.61 -5.96
CA ASP A 218 7.48 53.94 -7.36
C ASP A 218 7.64 55.46 -7.57
N LEU A 219 7.39 56.26 -6.52
CA LEU A 219 7.33 57.72 -6.56
C LEU A 219 8.59 58.39 -5.99
N THR A 220 9.47 57.63 -5.35
CA THR A 220 10.73 58.13 -4.79
C THR A 220 11.90 57.40 -5.45
N SER A 221 12.91 58.14 -5.95
CA SER A 221 14.13 57.56 -6.53
C SER A 221 15.10 56.98 -5.49
N GLY A 222 14.64 56.80 -4.25
CA GLY A 222 15.41 56.27 -3.12
C GLY A 222 14.91 54.89 -2.71
N VAL A 223 15.81 54.09 -2.15
CA VAL A 223 15.68 52.67 -1.76
C VAL A 223 14.70 52.46 -0.57
N ALA A 224 13.67 53.28 -0.43
CA ALA A 224 12.55 53.02 0.47
C ALA A 224 11.39 52.47 -0.35
N THR A 225 11.37 51.16 -0.53
CA THR A 225 10.20 50.50 -1.10
C THR A 225 9.15 50.37 -0.01
N SER A 226 8.50 51.49 0.31
CA SER A 226 7.26 51.46 1.09
C SER A 226 6.32 50.41 0.49
N ASN A 227 5.68 49.63 1.36
CA ASN A 227 4.66 48.68 0.96
C ASN A 227 3.31 49.37 0.75
N LEU A 228 3.24 50.68 0.91
CA LEU A 228 2.00 51.43 0.77
C LEU A 228 1.64 51.64 -0.70
N GLY A 229 0.35 51.53 -0.97
CA GLY A 229 -0.30 51.99 -2.19
C GLY A 229 -1.28 53.12 -1.91
N ILE A 230 -1.66 53.86 -2.94
CA ILE A 230 -2.67 54.92 -2.86
C ILE A 230 -3.69 54.73 -3.97
N VAL A 231 -4.97 54.79 -3.62
CA VAL A 231 -6.12 54.76 -4.52
C VAL A 231 -6.93 56.05 -4.33
N TYR A 232 -7.23 56.74 -5.42
CA TYR A 232 -7.92 58.03 -5.40
C TYR A 232 -8.73 58.23 -6.69
N PRO A 233 -9.83 58.99 -6.66
CA PRO A 233 -10.65 59.23 -7.85
C PRO A 233 -9.95 60.13 -8.87
N ASP A 234 -10.33 60.02 -10.13
CA ASP A 234 -9.79 60.87 -11.20
C ASP A 234 -10.02 62.37 -10.94
N GLU A 235 -11.16 62.72 -10.33
CA GLU A 235 -11.50 64.11 -9.97
C GLU A 235 -10.45 64.79 -9.08
N ASP A 236 -9.83 64.03 -8.17
CA ASP A 236 -8.81 64.53 -7.22
C ASP A 236 -7.37 64.28 -7.72
N SER A 237 -7.22 63.77 -8.95
CA SER A 237 -5.93 63.33 -9.48
C SER A 237 -4.89 64.44 -9.50
N ALA A 238 -5.22 65.64 -10.02
CA ALA A 238 -4.28 66.76 -10.07
C ALA A 238 -3.75 67.18 -8.69
N GLU A 239 -4.61 67.07 -7.66
CA GLU A 239 -4.26 67.37 -6.28
C GLU A 239 -3.34 66.31 -5.68
N VAL A 240 -3.72 65.03 -5.80
CA VAL A 240 -2.91 63.93 -5.27
C VAL A 240 -1.55 63.90 -5.93
N HIS A 241 -1.46 64.14 -7.24
CA HIS A 241 -0.17 64.26 -7.94
C HIS A 241 0.75 65.33 -7.35
N ARG A 242 0.19 66.46 -6.90
CA ARG A 242 0.95 67.52 -6.23
C ARG A 242 1.50 67.06 -4.88
N TYR A 243 0.68 66.35 -4.11
CA TYR A 243 1.10 65.78 -2.82
C TYR A 243 2.22 64.75 -3.01
N LEU A 244 2.10 63.89 -4.02
CA LEU A 244 3.09 62.86 -4.34
C LEU A 244 4.40 63.47 -4.87
N ALA A 245 4.34 64.55 -5.65
CA ALA A 245 5.53 65.26 -6.10
C ALA A 245 6.27 65.94 -4.93
N GLU A 246 5.54 66.58 -4.02
CA GLU A 246 6.11 67.17 -2.81
C GLU A 246 6.68 66.10 -1.87
N LEU A 247 6.00 64.95 -1.73
CA LEU A 247 6.52 63.81 -1.01
C LEU A 247 7.86 63.36 -1.60
N GLY A 248 7.95 63.22 -2.93
CA GLY A 248 9.19 62.90 -3.61
C GLY A 248 10.31 63.88 -3.30
N ARG A 249 10.02 65.19 -3.31
CA ARG A 249 10.98 66.25 -2.94
C ARG A 249 11.44 66.14 -1.48
N LEU A 250 10.50 66.00 -0.54
CA LEU A 250 10.80 65.85 0.89
C LEU A 250 11.61 64.58 1.16
N PHE A 251 11.32 63.51 0.42
CA PHE A 251 12.05 62.26 0.51
C PHE A 251 13.48 62.40 -0.03
N SER A 252 13.68 63.11 -1.15
CA SER A 252 15.01 63.34 -1.72
C SER A 252 15.88 64.30 -0.91
N GLU A 253 15.29 65.32 -0.26
CA GLU A 253 16.06 66.36 0.45
C GLU A 253 16.49 65.98 1.87
N ARG A 254 15.77 65.07 2.55
CA ARG A 254 15.91 64.81 4.01
C ARG A 254 16.63 63.52 4.37
N MET A 255 17.19 62.82 3.39
CA MET A 255 17.83 61.53 3.63
C MET A 255 19.29 61.73 4.02
N ASP A 256 19.57 61.53 5.31
CA ASP A 256 20.94 61.44 5.84
C ASP A 256 21.70 60.34 5.10
N PRO A 257 22.85 60.62 4.47
CA PRO A 257 23.72 59.61 3.86
C PRO A 257 24.04 58.42 4.78
N LEU A 258 24.05 58.63 6.10
CA LEU A 258 24.24 57.57 7.09
C LEU A 258 23.04 56.62 7.18
N TRP A 259 21.81 57.11 7.02
CA TRP A 259 20.62 56.27 7.01
C TRP A 259 20.58 55.36 5.78
N LEU A 260 20.94 55.92 4.61
CA LEU A 260 21.09 55.14 3.37
C LEU A 260 22.15 54.04 3.54
N ALA A 261 23.31 54.38 4.11
CA ALA A 261 24.38 53.42 4.35
C ALA A 261 24.00 52.32 5.36
N CYS A 262 23.31 52.66 6.46
CA CYS A 262 22.82 51.66 7.42
C CYS A 262 21.82 50.70 6.78
N ARG A 263 20.92 51.20 5.91
CA ARG A 263 19.94 50.37 5.22
C ARG A 263 20.58 49.49 4.14
N GLU A 264 21.58 49.99 3.43
CA GLU A 264 22.38 49.18 2.49
C GLU A 264 23.06 48.02 3.20
N GLN A 265 23.63 48.25 4.39
CA GLN A 265 24.24 47.18 5.20
C GLN A 265 23.21 46.14 5.66
N GLU A 266 22.01 46.57 6.07
CA GLU A 266 20.93 45.65 6.45
C GLU A 266 20.49 44.78 5.27
N MET A 267 20.33 45.39 4.08
CA MET A 267 20.00 44.67 2.85
C MET A 267 21.09 43.69 2.45
N ILE A 268 22.37 44.06 2.57
CA ILE A 268 23.49 43.13 2.37
C ILE A 268 23.40 41.95 3.35
N GLY A 269 23.03 42.21 4.60
CA GLY A 269 22.76 41.18 5.61
C GLY A 269 21.67 40.20 5.15
N ILE A 270 20.51 40.72 4.74
CA ILE A 270 19.36 39.93 4.27
C ILE A 270 19.71 39.14 3.00
N VAL A 271 20.43 39.74 2.06
CA VAL A 271 20.88 39.04 0.84
C VAL A 271 21.83 37.91 1.19
N ASN A 272 22.74 38.11 2.14
CA ASN A 272 23.65 37.05 2.59
C ASN A 272 22.91 35.92 3.30
N THR A 273 21.88 36.21 4.11
CA THR A 273 21.07 35.15 4.74
C THR A 273 20.35 34.33 3.70
N TYR A 274 19.65 34.96 2.74
CA TYR A 274 18.98 34.25 1.66
C TYR A 274 19.95 33.47 0.77
N ARG A 275 21.15 34.01 0.50
CA ARG A 275 22.20 33.27 -0.23
C ARG A 275 22.61 32.01 0.52
N ASN A 276 22.85 32.11 1.82
CA ASN A 276 23.24 30.97 2.65
C ASN A 276 22.13 29.92 2.73
N GLU A 277 20.87 30.35 2.85
CA GLU A 277 19.70 29.46 2.80
C GLU A 277 19.58 28.76 1.45
N ALA A 278 19.74 29.49 0.34
CA ALA A 278 19.71 28.94 -1.00
C ALA A 278 20.85 27.91 -1.22
N GLU A 279 22.06 28.20 -0.73
CA GLU A 279 23.17 27.24 -0.75
C GLU A 279 22.87 26.00 0.10
N SER A 280 22.25 26.17 1.28
CA SER A 280 21.87 25.06 2.16
C SER A 280 20.81 24.17 1.50
N LEU A 281 19.76 24.77 0.94
CA LEU A 281 18.72 24.07 0.18
C LEU A 281 19.30 23.34 -1.04
N SER A 282 20.23 23.98 -1.76
CA SER A 282 20.91 23.36 -2.90
C SER A 282 21.70 22.11 -2.48
N ARG A 283 22.41 22.16 -1.35
CA ARG A 283 23.11 20.97 -0.78
C ARG A 283 22.13 19.88 -0.39
N GLN A 284 21.00 20.21 0.24
CA GLN A 284 19.95 19.24 0.59
C GLN A 284 19.35 18.59 -0.66
N HIS A 285 19.06 19.38 -1.70
CA HIS A 285 18.56 18.87 -2.96
C HIS A 285 19.55 17.92 -3.63
N GLN A 286 20.85 18.25 -3.62
CA GLN A 286 21.89 17.35 -4.11
C GLN A 286 21.98 16.05 -3.31
N GLY A 287 21.78 16.12 -1.98
CA GLY A 287 21.70 14.94 -1.11
C GLY A 287 20.50 14.04 -1.46
N LEU A 288 19.33 14.64 -1.66
CA LEU A 288 18.11 13.93 -2.08
C LEU A 288 18.26 13.24 -3.45
N ILE A 289 18.94 13.90 -4.41
CA ILE A 289 19.27 13.28 -5.69
C ILE A 289 20.13 12.03 -5.48
N GLY A 290 21.16 12.11 -4.64
CA GLY A 290 22.00 10.95 -4.31
C GLY A 290 21.23 9.80 -3.66
N GLU A 291 20.34 10.10 -2.72
CA GLU A 291 19.46 9.09 -2.11
C GLU A 291 18.50 8.45 -3.13
N TYR A 292 17.97 9.25 -4.05
CA TYR A 292 17.11 8.77 -5.13
C TYR A 292 17.85 7.79 -6.05
N ASP A 293 19.07 8.11 -6.45
CA ASP A 293 19.91 7.22 -7.28
C ASP A 293 20.21 5.90 -6.56
N ASP A 294 20.55 5.95 -5.27
CA ASP A 294 20.78 4.77 -4.42
C ASP A 294 19.52 3.89 -4.31
N LEU A 295 18.35 4.51 -4.16
CA LEU A 295 17.05 3.83 -4.13
C LEU A 295 16.73 3.18 -5.48
N GLU A 296 17.02 3.86 -6.59
CA GLU A 296 16.82 3.34 -7.94
C GLU A 296 17.67 2.08 -8.16
N ASP A 297 18.94 2.10 -7.77
CA ASP A 297 19.84 0.97 -7.89
C ASP A 297 19.44 -0.21 -6.99
N ARG A 298 19.00 0.05 -5.76
CA ARG A 298 18.41 -0.98 -4.89
C ARG A 298 17.17 -1.61 -5.52
N ASN A 299 16.34 -0.82 -6.17
CA ASN A 299 15.14 -1.31 -6.87
C ASN A 299 15.52 -2.22 -8.04
N LYS A 300 16.51 -1.83 -8.87
CA LYS A 300 17.05 -2.70 -9.94
C LYS A 300 17.57 -4.04 -9.39
N VAL A 301 18.25 -4.03 -8.25
CA VAL A 301 18.72 -5.27 -7.58
C VAL A 301 17.55 -6.12 -7.10
N LEU A 302 16.53 -5.52 -6.49
CA LEU A 302 15.33 -6.23 -6.05
C LEU A 302 14.58 -6.87 -7.22
N GLN A 303 14.39 -6.16 -8.34
CA GLN A 303 13.78 -6.71 -9.55
C GLN A 303 14.55 -7.94 -10.08
N LYS A 304 15.89 -7.89 -10.09
CA LYS A 304 16.74 -9.05 -10.45
C LYS A 304 16.55 -10.23 -9.47
N ARG A 305 16.37 -9.96 -8.17
CA ARG A 305 16.09 -11.02 -7.19
C ARG A 305 14.71 -11.64 -7.38
N THR A 306 13.69 -10.82 -7.60
CA THR A 306 12.31 -11.27 -7.85
C THR A 306 12.24 -12.17 -9.09
N SER A 307 12.87 -11.77 -10.20
CA SER A 307 12.91 -12.61 -11.40
C SER A 307 13.64 -13.95 -11.20
N ARG A 308 14.69 -14.00 -10.37
CA ARG A 308 15.34 -15.26 -9.97
C ARG A 308 14.44 -16.14 -9.11
N LEU A 309 13.69 -15.55 -8.18
CA LEU A 309 12.75 -16.29 -7.33
C LEU A 309 11.60 -16.89 -8.15
N GLU A 310 11.05 -16.15 -9.10
CA GLU A 310 10.01 -16.68 -9.99
C GLU A 310 10.52 -17.87 -10.83
N LYS A 311 11.76 -17.78 -11.37
CA LYS A 311 12.37 -18.93 -12.06
C LYS A 311 12.50 -20.17 -11.15
N ARG A 312 12.95 -20.00 -9.91
CA ARG A 312 13.05 -21.09 -8.93
C ARG A 312 11.69 -21.69 -8.58
N LYS A 313 10.66 -20.84 -8.46
CA LYS A 313 9.29 -21.27 -8.20
C LYS A 313 8.76 -22.14 -9.34
N SER A 314 8.98 -21.75 -10.59
CA SER A 314 8.60 -22.58 -11.75
C SER A 314 9.33 -23.92 -11.78
N GLN A 315 10.64 -23.94 -11.50
CA GLN A 315 11.42 -25.17 -11.40
C GLN A 315 10.89 -26.11 -10.30
N LEU A 316 10.57 -25.57 -9.12
CA LEU A 316 9.99 -26.35 -8.03
C LEU A 316 8.61 -26.91 -8.37
N GLN A 317 7.78 -26.15 -9.10
CA GLN A 317 6.51 -26.64 -9.60
C GLN A 317 6.69 -27.82 -10.55
N GLU A 318 7.61 -27.73 -11.50
CA GLU A 318 7.93 -28.82 -12.44
C GLU A 318 8.39 -30.08 -11.69
N ILE A 319 9.35 -29.96 -10.77
CA ILE A 319 9.81 -31.08 -9.93
C ILE A 319 8.64 -31.72 -9.17
N ASN A 320 7.76 -30.91 -8.58
CA ASN A 320 6.60 -31.42 -7.85
C ASN A 320 5.62 -32.16 -8.76
N THR A 321 5.41 -31.70 -10.00
CA THR A 321 4.62 -32.45 -10.98
C THR A 321 5.25 -33.78 -11.36
N GLY A 322 6.58 -33.82 -11.53
CA GLY A 322 7.34 -35.05 -11.78
C GLY A 322 7.20 -36.07 -10.64
N LEU A 323 7.43 -35.63 -9.40
CA LEU A 323 7.28 -36.47 -8.20
C LEU A 323 5.85 -37.02 -8.03
N LYS A 324 4.82 -36.22 -8.36
CA LYS A 324 3.42 -36.71 -8.37
C LYS A 324 3.22 -37.81 -9.42
N GLY A 325 3.89 -37.72 -10.56
CA GLY A 325 3.90 -38.76 -11.60
C GLY A 325 4.55 -40.05 -11.10
N GLU A 326 5.77 -39.96 -10.58
CA GLU A 326 6.51 -41.11 -10.03
C GLU A 326 5.73 -41.81 -8.91
N LYS A 327 5.10 -41.04 -8.02
CA LYS A 327 4.24 -41.59 -6.96
C LYS A 327 3.10 -42.44 -7.52
N LYS A 328 2.42 -41.98 -8.58
CA LYS A 328 1.35 -42.75 -9.23
C LYS A 328 1.87 -44.04 -9.84
N ASP A 329 3.05 -44.00 -10.46
CA ASP A 329 3.63 -45.19 -11.09
C ASP A 329 4.13 -46.20 -10.07
N LEU A 330 4.72 -45.75 -8.96
CA LEU A 330 5.04 -46.61 -7.81
C LEU A 330 3.78 -47.28 -7.24
N GLN A 331 2.68 -46.54 -7.10
CA GLN A 331 1.41 -47.10 -6.61
C GLN A 331 0.84 -48.17 -7.55
N LYS A 332 0.94 -47.97 -8.87
CA LYS A 332 0.58 -48.99 -9.87
C LYS A 332 1.45 -50.24 -9.76
N ARG A 333 2.77 -50.08 -9.62
CA ARG A 333 3.72 -51.19 -9.46
C ARG A 333 3.44 -51.98 -8.17
N ALA A 334 3.17 -51.30 -7.06
CA ALA A 334 2.78 -51.93 -5.81
C ALA A 334 1.52 -52.79 -5.97
N SER A 335 0.47 -52.23 -6.61
CA SER A 335 -0.78 -52.96 -6.90
C SER A 335 -0.56 -54.19 -7.80
N GLN A 336 0.36 -54.10 -8.76
CA GLN A 336 0.73 -55.24 -9.62
C GLN A 336 1.49 -56.33 -8.85
N LEU A 337 2.39 -55.93 -7.93
CA LEU A 337 3.11 -56.86 -7.06
C LEU A 337 2.15 -57.59 -6.13
N GLU A 338 1.20 -56.90 -5.50
CA GLU A 338 0.16 -57.52 -4.66
C GLU A 338 -0.65 -58.58 -5.42
N LYS A 339 -1.04 -58.29 -6.68
CA LYS A 339 -1.71 -59.27 -7.54
C LYS A 339 -0.84 -60.49 -7.83
N ARG A 340 0.45 -60.30 -8.10
CA ARG A 340 1.40 -61.40 -8.34
C ARG A 340 1.60 -62.27 -7.09
N VAL A 341 1.74 -61.65 -5.92
CA VAL A 341 1.82 -62.37 -4.63
C VAL A 341 0.58 -63.23 -4.42
N SER A 342 -0.61 -62.65 -4.60
CA SER A 342 -1.88 -63.39 -4.49
C SER A 342 -1.97 -64.58 -5.46
N GLN A 343 -1.45 -64.43 -6.68
CA GLN A 343 -1.39 -65.54 -7.65
C GLN A 343 -0.39 -66.62 -7.24
N LEU A 344 0.76 -66.24 -6.71
CA LEU A 344 1.76 -67.19 -6.20
C LEU A 344 1.22 -67.98 -5.01
N ASP A 345 0.48 -67.35 -4.08
CA ASP A 345 -0.14 -68.03 -2.96
C ASP A 345 -1.21 -69.04 -3.40
N LYS A 346 -2.01 -68.70 -4.42
CA LYS A 346 -2.95 -69.66 -5.04
C LYS A 346 -2.23 -70.85 -5.65
N ARG A 347 -1.16 -70.61 -6.44
CA ARG A 347 -0.35 -71.70 -7.03
C ARG A 347 0.30 -72.57 -5.96
N LYS A 348 0.81 -71.96 -4.89
CA LYS A 348 1.40 -72.67 -3.74
C LYS A 348 0.37 -73.61 -3.11
N SER A 349 -0.85 -73.12 -2.89
CA SER A 349 -1.95 -73.92 -2.34
C SER A 349 -2.33 -75.10 -3.25
N GLN A 350 -2.44 -74.85 -4.57
CA GLN A 350 -2.69 -75.90 -5.57
C GLN A 350 -1.57 -76.98 -5.57
N LEU A 351 -0.31 -76.56 -5.52
CA LEU A 351 0.82 -77.50 -5.45
C LEU A 351 0.82 -78.31 -4.16
N GLN A 352 0.41 -77.73 -3.03
CA GLN A 352 0.25 -78.47 -1.77
C GLN A 352 -0.83 -79.54 -1.87
N GLU A 353 -1.96 -79.23 -2.51
CA GLU A 353 -3.06 -80.17 -2.74
C GLU A 353 -2.63 -81.33 -3.66
N ILE A 354 -1.98 -81.02 -4.79
CA ILE A 354 -1.42 -82.04 -5.70
C ILE A 354 -0.44 -82.95 -4.97
N ASN A 355 0.46 -82.37 -4.16
CA ASN A 355 1.45 -83.14 -3.41
C ASN A 355 0.79 -84.04 -2.34
N ALA A 356 -0.29 -83.58 -1.71
CA ALA A 356 -1.09 -84.41 -0.81
C ALA A 356 -1.75 -85.58 -1.56
N GLY A 357 -2.35 -85.31 -2.72
CA GLY A 357 -2.93 -86.34 -3.60
C GLY A 357 -1.90 -87.40 -4.05
N LEU A 358 -0.73 -86.96 -4.52
CA LEU A 358 0.37 -87.86 -4.91
C LEU A 358 0.86 -88.72 -3.75
N LYS A 359 0.89 -88.19 -2.52
CA LYS A 359 1.23 -88.98 -1.32
C LYS A 359 0.22 -90.08 -1.06
N GLU A 360 -1.08 -89.82 -1.21
CA GLU A 360 -2.13 -90.83 -1.06
C GLU A 360 -2.08 -91.87 -2.18
N GLU A 361 -1.90 -91.46 -3.43
CA GLU A 361 -1.74 -92.40 -4.55
C GLU A 361 -0.54 -93.31 -4.34
N LYS A 362 0.60 -92.76 -3.88
CA LYS A 362 1.79 -93.54 -3.53
C LYS A 362 1.51 -94.58 -2.43
N LYS A 363 0.72 -94.23 -1.40
CA LYS A 363 0.28 -95.20 -0.38
C LYS A 363 -0.60 -96.29 -1.01
N GLY A 364 -1.55 -95.92 -1.86
CA GLY A 364 -2.42 -96.87 -2.57
C GLY A 364 -1.67 -97.81 -3.50
N LEU A 365 -0.65 -97.32 -4.22
CA LEU A 365 0.23 -98.14 -5.05
C LEU A 365 1.07 -99.11 -4.21
N LYS A 366 1.65 -98.66 -3.10
CA LYS A 366 2.36 -99.56 -2.17
C LYS A 366 1.46 -100.68 -1.65
N TYR A 367 0.23 -100.35 -1.27
CA TYR A 367 -0.75 -101.35 -0.82
C TYR A 367 -1.05 -102.38 -1.93
N ARG A 368 -1.31 -101.93 -3.15
CA ARG A 368 -1.53 -102.83 -4.31
C ARG A 368 -0.32 -103.71 -4.60
N ALA A 369 0.90 -103.16 -4.55
CA ALA A 369 2.12 -103.93 -4.72
C ALA A 369 2.24 -105.06 -3.68
N SER A 370 2.01 -104.76 -2.39
CA SER A 370 2.01 -105.77 -1.32
C SER A 370 0.91 -106.83 -1.51
N GLN A 371 -0.26 -106.46 -2.04
CA GLN A 371 -1.31 -107.44 -2.38
C GLN A 371 -0.88 -108.33 -3.55
N SER A 372 -0.25 -107.77 -4.58
CA SER A 372 0.30 -108.53 -5.71
C SER A 372 1.38 -109.51 -5.25
N GLU A 373 2.30 -109.10 -4.36
CA GLU A 373 3.31 -109.97 -3.76
C GLU A 373 2.71 -111.14 -2.97
N LYS A 374 1.60 -110.91 -2.26
CA LYS A 374 0.86 -111.99 -1.58
C LYS A 374 0.25 -112.95 -2.59
N HIS A 375 -0.38 -112.45 -3.66
CA HIS A 375 -0.95 -113.28 -4.71
C HIS A 375 0.10 -114.11 -5.45
N THR A 376 1.25 -113.53 -5.81
CA THR A 376 2.36 -114.28 -6.43
C THR A 376 2.89 -115.35 -5.48
N SER A 377 3.07 -115.04 -4.20
CA SER A 377 3.45 -116.03 -3.18
C SER A 377 2.45 -117.18 -3.05
N GLN A 378 1.15 -116.91 -3.17
CA GLN A 378 0.11 -117.96 -3.19
C GLN A 378 0.16 -118.79 -4.47
N LEU A 379 0.39 -118.17 -5.62
CA LEU A 379 0.55 -118.87 -6.91
C LEU A 379 1.75 -119.80 -6.90
N GLU A 380 2.91 -119.35 -6.39
CA GLU A 380 4.10 -120.19 -6.24
C GLU A 380 3.82 -121.40 -5.34
N LYS A 381 3.15 -121.21 -4.20
CA LYS A 381 2.73 -122.35 -3.35
C LYS A 381 1.84 -123.34 -4.11
N ARG A 382 0.87 -122.86 -4.89
CA ARG A 382 0.02 -123.73 -5.72
C ARG A 382 0.81 -124.45 -6.80
N LYS A 383 1.78 -123.78 -7.42
CA LYS A 383 2.67 -124.37 -8.41
C LYS A 383 3.49 -125.50 -7.81
N SER A 384 4.14 -125.29 -6.65
CA SER A 384 4.86 -126.36 -5.94
C SER A 384 3.95 -127.53 -5.57
N GLN A 385 2.71 -127.27 -5.12
CA GLN A 385 1.73 -128.34 -4.86
C GLN A 385 1.35 -129.12 -6.13
N LEU A 386 1.23 -128.44 -7.28
CA LEU A 386 0.96 -129.08 -8.57
C LEU A 386 2.16 -129.90 -9.04
N GLU A 387 3.39 -129.40 -8.91
CA GLU A 387 4.63 -130.14 -9.20
C GLU A 387 4.71 -131.41 -8.34
N GLU A 388 4.45 -131.32 -7.03
CA GLU A 388 4.41 -132.48 -6.14
C GLU A 388 3.35 -133.50 -6.57
N ARG A 389 2.14 -133.04 -6.92
CA ARG A 389 1.10 -133.90 -7.49
C ARG A 389 1.55 -134.56 -8.79
N ASN A 390 2.24 -133.82 -9.65
CA ASN A 390 2.72 -134.35 -10.93
C ASN A 390 3.80 -135.41 -10.71
N SER A 391 4.75 -135.20 -9.79
CA SER A 391 5.72 -136.22 -9.40
C SER A 391 5.06 -137.47 -8.81
N ARG A 392 4.03 -137.33 -7.96
CA ARG A 392 3.24 -138.47 -7.45
C ARG A 392 2.52 -139.20 -8.58
N LEU A 393 2.00 -138.49 -9.57
CA LEU A 393 1.37 -139.08 -10.76
C LEU A 393 2.39 -139.82 -11.62
N GLU A 394 3.58 -139.24 -11.87
CA GLU A 394 4.67 -139.90 -12.58
C GLU A 394 5.12 -141.18 -11.86
N GLU A 395 5.30 -141.13 -10.54
CA GLU A 395 5.64 -142.31 -9.74
C GLU A 395 4.56 -143.39 -9.81
N ARG A 396 3.28 -143.01 -9.78
CA ARG A 396 2.16 -143.94 -10.00
C ARG A 396 2.17 -144.50 -11.41
N ASN A 397 2.50 -143.70 -12.42
CA ASN A 397 2.58 -144.14 -13.81
C ASN A 397 3.76 -145.09 -14.05
N SER A 398 4.90 -144.85 -13.38
CA SER A 398 6.04 -145.77 -13.36
C SER A 398 5.70 -147.08 -12.67
N ARG A 399 5.00 -147.05 -11.52
CA ARG A 399 4.48 -148.26 -10.86
C ARG A 399 3.51 -149.04 -11.76
N LEU A 400 2.59 -148.36 -12.44
CA LEU A 400 1.69 -148.99 -13.42
C LEU A 400 2.45 -149.57 -14.62
N LYS A 401 3.53 -148.93 -15.07
CA LYS A 401 4.44 -149.48 -16.10
C LYS A 401 5.18 -150.72 -15.60
N GLU A 402 5.67 -150.72 -14.36
CA GLU A 402 6.27 -151.90 -13.74
C GLU A 402 5.25 -153.03 -13.60
N GLU A 403 4.05 -152.77 -13.08
CA GLU A 403 2.96 -153.76 -13.05
C GLU A 403 2.65 -154.30 -14.45
N ARG A 404 2.59 -153.42 -15.46
CA ARG A 404 2.40 -153.83 -16.85
C ARG A 404 3.55 -154.72 -17.34
N LEU A 405 4.81 -154.37 -17.06
CA LEU A 405 5.97 -155.18 -17.42
C LEU A 405 5.99 -156.53 -16.69
N LEU A 406 5.54 -156.54 -15.44
CA LEU A 406 5.44 -157.74 -14.61
C LEU A 406 4.30 -158.65 -15.11
N LEU A 407 3.18 -158.07 -15.52
CA LEU A 407 2.10 -158.76 -16.25
C LEU A 407 2.57 -159.28 -17.62
N ASP A 408 3.33 -158.50 -18.39
CA ASP A 408 3.90 -158.93 -19.67
C ASP A 408 4.93 -160.06 -19.47
N SER A 409 5.72 -160.02 -18.39
CA SER A 409 6.64 -161.10 -17.98
C SER A 409 5.87 -162.34 -17.52
N GLN A 410 4.81 -162.19 -16.73
CA GLN A 410 3.93 -163.30 -16.35
C GLN A 410 3.25 -163.91 -17.58
N LEU A 411 2.83 -163.09 -18.54
CA LEU A 411 2.32 -163.54 -19.85
C LEU A 411 3.39 -164.24 -20.69
N SER A 412 4.66 -163.82 -20.62
CA SER A 412 5.76 -164.48 -21.32
C SER A 412 6.15 -165.81 -20.67
N ASP A 413 6.15 -165.88 -19.34
CA ASP A 413 6.40 -167.11 -18.57
C ASP A 413 5.25 -168.12 -18.75
N TYR A 414 4.00 -167.63 -18.84
CA TYR A 414 2.86 -168.46 -19.24
C TYR A 414 3.00 -169.01 -20.67
N ARG A 415 3.65 -168.27 -21.58
CA ARG A 415 3.86 -168.70 -22.97
C ARG A 415 4.97 -169.72 -23.14
N THR A 416 5.96 -169.79 -22.23
CA THR A 416 7.14 -170.66 -22.38
C THR A 416 7.03 -172.00 -21.65
N SER A 417 6.06 -172.20 -20.74
CA SER A 417 6.01 -173.41 -19.88
C SER A 417 5.19 -174.62 -20.41
N GLY A 418 4.84 -174.67 -21.69
CA GLY A 418 4.63 -175.94 -22.41
C GLY A 418 3.54 -176.92 -21.90
N ARG A 419 2.30 -176.46 -21.65
CA ARG A 419 1.08 -177.31 -21.69
C ARG A 419 -0.14 -176.49 -22.14
N TYR A 420 -0.54 -176.61 -23.39
CA TYR A 420 -1.91 -176.96 -23.83
C TYR A 420 -1.98 -176.93 -25.37
N ARG A 421 -2.23 -178.11 -25.94
CA ARG A 421 -2.90 -178.27 -27.23
C ARG A 421 -4.40 -178.38 -26.95
N LEU A 422 -5.18 -177.77 -27.84
CA LEU A 422 -6.63 -177.82 -28.09
C LEU A 422 -7.54 -176.75 -27.47
N ALA A 423 -8.27 -176.13 -28.42
CA ALA A 423 -9.31 -175.12 -28.38
C ALA A 423 -8.80 -173.66 -28.21
N ASP A 424 -9.12 -172.69 -29.07
CA ASP A 424 -10.39 -172.60 -29.77
C ASP A 424 -10.36 -171.79 -31.08
N THR A 425 -10.47 -172.53 -32.17
CA THR A 425 -10.97 -172.11 -33.47
C THR A 425 -12.50 -171.95 -33.37
N VAL A 426 -13.02 -171.02 -32.54
CA VAL A 426 -14.48 -170.72 -32.53
C VAL A 426 -14.84 -169.24 -32.46
N THR A 427 -13.97 -168.29 -32.07
CA THR A 427 -14.36 -166.85 -32.08
C THR A 427 -14.03 -166.14 -33.41
N LYS A 428 -14.31 -166.79 -34.54
CA LYS A 428 -14.31 -166.17 -35.87
C LYS A 428 -15.72 -165.91 -36.43
N ASN A 429 -16.79 -166.21 -35.71
CA ASN A 429 -18.16 -165.77 -36.03
C ASN A 429 -19.02 -165.78 -34.77
N VAL A 430 -19.92 -164.78 -34.63
CA VAL A 430 -20.76 -164.43 -33.46
C VAL A 430 -20.04 -163.50 -32.48
N LEU A 431 -19.85 -162.21 -32.78
CA LEU A 431 -20.91 -161.20 -32.77
C LEU A 431 -20.99 -160.44 -34.11
N ARG A 432 -22.01 -160.81 -34.87
CA ARG A 432 -22.50 -160.11 -36.05
C ARG A 432 -23.81 -159.44 -35.63
N ILE A 433 -23.74 -158.18 -35.18
CA ILE A 433 -24.90 -157.26 -35.18
C ILE A 433 -24.43 -155.92 -35.79
N PRO A 434 -25.16 -155.34 -36.75
CA PRO A 434 -24.67 -154.35 -37.71
C PRO A 434 -25.15 -152.91 -37.41
N GLY A 435 -24.31 -151.90 -37.73
CA GLY A 435 -24.77 -150.55 -38.09
C GLY A 435 -24.59 -149.42 -37.07
N ALA A 436 -23.90 -148.36 -37.53
CA ALA A 436 -23.89 -146.93 -37.13
C ALA A 436 -22.44 -146.43 -36.90
N LYS A 437 -21.61 -146.20 -37.93
CA LYS A 437 -21.57 -144.97 -38.76
C LYS A 437 -22.34 -143.75 -38.20
N ALA A 438 -21.55 -142.73 -37.86
CA ALA A 438 -21.79 -141.30 -38.07
C ALA A 438 -22.59 -140.48 -37.01
N LEU A 439 -22.13 -139.21 -36.88
CA LEU A 439 -22.66 -138.05 -36.13
C LEU A 439 -22.41 -138.07 -34.60
N ALA A 440 -21.84 -137.04 -33.96
CA ALA A 440 -21.70 -135.62 -34.27
C ALA A 440 -20.41 -135.06 -33.62
N ARG A 441 -19.40 -134.60 -34.38
CA ARG A 441 -19.11 -133.18 -34.67
C ARG A 441 -19.93 -132.14 -33.88
N ARG A 442 -19.20 -131.09 -33.44
CA ARG A 442 -19.62 -129.81 -32.85
C ARG A 442 -19.87 -129.93 -31.33
N THR A 443 -19.15 -129.23 -30.48
CA THR A 443 -18.80 -127.80 -30.54
C THR A 443 -17.54 -127.50 -29.73
N GLY A 444 -16.51 -126.91 -30.38
CA GLY A 444 -15.83 -125.76 -29.76
C GLY A 444 -16.75 -124.53 -29.88
N PRO A 445 -16.36 -123.33 -29.39
CA PRO A 445 -14.98 -122.87 -29.34
C PRO A 445 -14.60 -121.98 -28.12
N LYS A 446 -13.31 -121.62 -28.11
CA LYS A 446 -12.64 -120.39 -27.66
C LYS A 446 -13.52 -119.26 -27.09
N GLU A 447 -13.11 -118.72 -25.95
CA GLU A 447 -12.40 -117.43 -25.80
C GLU A 447 -11.61 -117.41 -24.49
#